data_AF-A0A8T5GG17-F1
#
_entry.id   AF-A0A8T5GG17-F1
#
_cell.length_a   1.000
_cell.length_b   1.000
_cell.length_c   1.000
_cell.angle_alpha   90.00
_cell.angle_beta   90.00
_cell.angle_gamma   90.00
#
_symmetry.space_group_name_H-M   'P 1'
#
loop_
_entity.id
_entity.type
_entity.pdbx_description
1 polymer ?
#
loop_
_entity_poly.entity_id
_entity_poly.type
_entity_poly.pdbx_seq_one_letter_code
_entity_poly.pdbx_strand_id
1 'polypeptide(L)'
;MVKKTSWLKQDSIEGLIPHAKEMAEYILKKRFKLVLVGGVSAQTAAYMVKAVLKEKGVPIEAMPTFLTLGRANLKQRMPERTGGVYLTPKDIANFLRKKYPHQIKNTNQKLFILEESIESGYAMTKLKKAVKLLGFKKVKTGALTVNPDKKLFLRINFVGAYYRTLTCLWGRRRDALSERKLNKLRETRTRIRKAVKKP
;
A
#
# COMPACT_ATOMS: atom_id res chain seq x y z
N MET A 1 10.48 21.06 11.14
CA MET A 1 9.13 20.90 11.72
C MET A 1 8.57 19.53 11.33
N VAL A 2 8.73 18.50 12.17
CA VAL A 2 8.27 17.12 11.87
C VAL A 2 6.82 16.99 12.33
N LYS A 3 5.88 16.82 11.40
CA LYS A 3 4.46 16.62 11.73
C LYS A 3 4.27 15.32 12.50
N LYS A 4 3.59 15.40 13.66
CA LYS A 4 3.22 14.28 14.53
C LYS A 4 2.49 13.21 13.71
N THR A 5 3.07 12.01 13.60
CA THR A 5 2.39 10.84 13.05
C THR A 5 1.31 10.37 14.03
N SER A 6 0.04 10.54 13.65
CA SER A 6 -1.10 9.99 14.39
C SER A 6 -1.16 8.48 14.17
N TRP A 7 -1.13 7.71 15.26
CA TRP A 7 -1.26 6.27 15.23
C TRP A 7 -2.73 5.90 15.06
N LEU A 8 -3.07 5.21 13.98
CA LEU A 8 -4.43 4.74 13.74
C LEU A 8 -4.81 3.64 14.73
N LYS A 9 -5.90 3.86 15.49
CA LYS A 9 -6.73 2.75 15.98
C LYS A 9 -7.33 2.10 14.72
N GLN A 10 -7.00 0.85 14.48
CA GLN A 10 -7.01 0.23 13.15
C GLN A 10 -8.39 -0.19 12.61
N ASP A 11 -9.49 0.38 13.11
CA ASP A 11 -10.80 -0.27 12.95
C ASP A 11 -11.88 0.54 12.21
N SER A 12 -11.58 1.74 11.66
CA SER A 12 -12.56 2.45 10.82
C SER A 12 -11.96 2.99 9.51
N ILE A 13 -12.75 2.84 8.44
CA ILE A 13 -12.49 3.43 7.11
C ILE A 13 -12.24 4.94 7.23
N GLU A 14 -12.90 5.61 8.18
CA GLU A 14 -12.75 7.04 8.47
C GLU A 14 -11.31 7.42 8.82
N GLY A 15 -10.60 6.55 9.56
CA GLY A 15 -9.20 6.75 9.91
C GLY A 15 -8.26 6.75 8.69
N LEU A 16 -8.65 6.14 7.57
CA LEU A 16 -7.85 6.10 6.35
C LEU A 16 -8.10 7.31 5.43
N ILE A 17 -9.18 8.07 5.63
CA ILE A 17 -9.56 9.21 4.77
C ILE A 17 -8.44 10.27 4.69
N PRO A 18 -7.83 10.74 5.79
CA PRO A 18 -6.77 11.74 5.72
C PRO A 18 -5.58 11.27 4.86
N HIS A 19 -5.23 9.99 4.96
CA HIS A 19 -4.13 9.40 4.19
C HIS A 19 -4.49 9.21 2.71
N ALA A 20 -5.74 8.91 2.40
CA ALA A 20 -6.23 8.92 1.02
C ALA A 20 -6.17 10.34 0.42
N LYS A 21 -6.47 11.37 1.23
CA LYS A 21 -6.34 12.78 0.81
C LYS A 21 -4.90 13.15 0.46
N GLU A 22 -3.96 12.84 1.35
CA GLU A 22 -2.53 13.06 1.12
C GLU A 22 -2.00 12.27 -0.10
N MET A 23 -2.49 11.05 -0.30
CA MET A 23 -2.10 10.21 -1.43
C MET A 23 -2.62 10.78 -2.76
N ALA A 24 -3.87 11.23 -2.81
CA ALA A 24 -4.43 11.88 -3.98
C ALA A 24 -3.63 13.13 -4.36
N GLU A 25 -3.28 13.96 -3.37
CA GLU A 25 -2.42 15.13 -3.56
C GLU A 25 -1.04 14.77 -4.09
N TYR A 26 -0.42 13.74 -3.51
CA TYR A 26 0.86 13.24 -3.99
C TYR A 26 0.78 12.77 -5.45
N ILE A 27 -0.30 12.06 -5.80
CA ILE A 27 -0.52 11.54 -7.15
C ILE A 27 -0.62 12.69 -8.17
N LEU A 28 -1.43 13.71 -7.85
CA LEU A 28 -1.59 14.90 -8.69
C LEU A 28 -0.30 15.71 -8.80
N LYS A 29 0.32 16.04 -7.66
CA LYS A 29 1.53 16.88 -7.59
C LYS A 29 2.69 16.26 -8.39
N LYS A 30 2.83 14.94 -8.37
CA LYS A 30 3.87 14.23 -9.13
C LYS A 30 3.48 13.94 -10.58
N ARG A 31 2.24 14.27 -10.98
CA ARG A 31 1.69 14.11 -12.32
C ARG A 31 1.78 12.66 -12.81
N PHE A 32 1.35 11.71 -11.98
CA PHE A 32 1.21 10.33 -12.47
C PHE A 32 0.05 10.26 -13.45
N LYS A 33 0.28 9.58 -14.58
CA LYS A 33 -0.76 9.37 -15.60
C LYS A 33 -1.47 8.05 -15.40
N LEU A 34 -0.78 7.06 -14.82
CA LEU A 34 -1.31 5.74 -14.51
C LEU A 34 -1.17 5.42 -13.03
N VAL A 35 -2.21 4.82 -12.47
CA VAL A 35 -2.22 4.21 -11.14
C VAL A 35 -2.52 2.73 -11.29
N LEU A 36 -1.53 1.87 -11.05
CA LEU A 36 -1.73 0.43 -10.96
C LEU A 36 -2.25 0.10 -9.56
N VAL A 37 -3.51 -0.30 -9.49
CA VAL A 37 -4.12 -0.81 -8.27
C VAL A 37 -3.71 -2.27 -8.12
N GLY A 38 -3.25 -2.63 -6.92
CA GLY A 38 -2.90 -4.01 -6.56
C GLY A 38 -4.08 -4.98 -6.64
N GLY A 39 -4.01 -6.05 -5.84
CA GLY A 39 -5.06 -7.06 -5.79
C GLY A 39 -6.39 -6.54 -5.20
N VAL A 40 -7.29 -7.45 -4.86
CA VAL A 40 -8.62 -7.12 -4.30
C VAL A 40 -8.55 -6.14 -3.13
N SER A 41 -7.57 -6.29 -2.22
CA SER A 41 -7.39 -5.38 -1.08
C SER A 41 -7.13 -3.93 -1.51
N ALA A 42 -6.42 -3.70 -2.61
CA ALA A 42 -6.10 -2.34 -3.03
C ALA A 42 -7.29 -1.56 -3.65
N GLN A 43 -8.42 -2.22 -3.92
CA GLN A 43 -9.60 -1.57 -4.51
C GLN A 43 -10.18 -0.50 -3.59
N THR A 44 -10.27 -0.77 -2.29
CA THR A 44 -10.76 0.21 -1.29
C THR A 44 -9.94 1.49 -1.35
N ALA A 45 -8.60 1.37 -1.34
CA ALA A 45 -7.71 2.52 -1.46
C ALA A 45 -7.92 3.28 -2.78
N ALA A 46 -8.13 2.56 -3.89
CA ALA A 46 -8.40 3.18 -5.19
C ALA A 46 -9.73 3.96 -5.20
N TYR A 47 -10.79 3.41 -4.59
CA TYR A 47 -12.08 4.11 -4.47
C TYR A 47 -11.94 5.37 -3.61
N MET A 48 -11.26 5.29 -2.47
CA MET A 48 -11.04 6.46 -1.61
C MET A 48 -10.26 7.56 -2.34
N VAL A 49 -9.17 7.21 -3.04
CA VAL A 49 -8.39 8.19 -3.81
C VAL A 49 -9.24 8.82 -4.92
N LYS A 50 -10.03 8.02 -5.67
CA LYS A 50 -10.94 8.55 -6.70
C LYS A 50 -11.99 9.49 -6.13
N ALA A 51 -12.59 9.12 -4.99
CA ALA A 51 -13.58 9.94 -4.32
C ALA A 51 -13.00 11.31 -3.92
N VAL A 52 -11.78 11.32 -3.35
CA VAL A 52 -11.08 12.57 -3.02
C VAL A 52 -10.80 13.41 -4.27
N LEU A 53 -10.35 12.79 -5.37
CA LEU A 53 -10.09 13.54 -6.61
C LEU A 53 -11.37 14.20 -7.14
N LYS A 54 -12.51 13.49 -7.06
CA LYS A 54 -13.82 14.03 -7.43
C LYS A 54 -14.27 15.16 -6.49
N GLU A 55 -14.13 14.98 -5.17
CA GLU A 55 -14.42 16.00 -4.15
C GLU A 55 -13.62 17.29 -4.41
N LYS A 56 -12.38 17.17 -4.89
CA LYS A 56 -11.51 18.31 -5.25
C LYS A 56 -11.83 18.95 -6.60
N GLY A 57 -12.88 18.51 -7.30
CA GLY A 57 -13.26 19.06 -8.61
C GLY A 57 -12.25 18.75 -9.72
N VAL A 58 -11.44 17.70 -9.60
CA VAL A 58 -10.52 17.31 -10.67
C VAL A 58 -11.34 16.77 -11.84
N PRO A 59 -11.24 17.34 -13.05
CA PRO A 59 -11.99 16.85 -14.20
C PRO A 59 -11.51 15.45 -14.59
N ILE A 60 -12.42 14.64 -15.14
CA ILE A 60 -12.19 13.21 -15.41
C ILE A 60 -10.97 13.02 -16.34
N GLU A 61 -10.78 13.92 -17.29
CA GLU A 61 -9.69 13.94 -18.28
C GLU A 61 -8.33 14.23 -17.63
N ALA A 62 -8.33 14.93 -16.50
CA ALA A 62 -7.13 15.22 -15.72
C ALA A 62 -6.83 14.14 -14.67
N MET A 63 -7.78 13.24 -14.38
CA MET A 63 -7.56 12.15 -13.44
C MET A 63 -6.59 11.11 -14.02
N PRO A 64 -5.73 10.49 -13.18
CA PRO A 64 -4.93 9.37 -13.63
C PRO A 64 -5.82 8.18 -13.99
N THR A 65 -5.43 7.41 -14.99
CA THR A 65 -6.12 6.16 -15.32
C THR A 65 -5.77 5.08 -14.30
N PHE A 66 -6.78 4.47 -13.68
CA PHE A 66 -6.61 3.40 -12.71
C PHE A 66 -6.64 2.04 -13.42
N LEU A 67 -5.49 1.36 -13.43
CA LEU A 67 -5.33 0.01 -13.96
C LEU A 67 -5.60 -0.98 -12.82
N THR A 68 -6.73 -1.68 -12.87
CA THR A 68 -7.10 -2.67 -11.84
C THR A 68 -6.77 -4.09 -12.28
N LEU A 69 -6.23 -4.88 -11.35
CA LEU A 69 -6.04 -6.33 -11.52
C LEU A 69 -7.32 -7.14 -11.22
N GLY A 70 -8.45 -6.47 -10.96
CA GLY A 70 -9.74 -7.11 -10.69
C GLY A 70 -9.70 -7.99 -9.43
N ARG A 71 -10.21 -9.23 -9.56
CA ARG A 71 -10.27 -10.23 -8.47
C ARG A 71 -8.92 -10.93 -8.18
N ALA A 72 -7.82 -10.44 -8.73
CA ALA A 72 -6.50 -11.04 -8.53
C ALA A 72 -6.08 -11.03 -7.05
N ASN A 73 -5.73 -12.19 -6.51
CA ASN A 73 -5.13 -12.31 -5.19
C ASN A 73 -3.60 -12.39 -5.30
N LEU A 74 -2.90 -11.39 -4.75
CA LEU A 74 -1.45 -11.25 -4.87
C LEU A 74 -0.67 -11.77 -3.65
N LYS A 75 -1.37 -12.14 -2.56
CA LYS A 75 -0.75 -12.54 -1.28
C LYS A 75 -0.38 -14.04 -1.30
N GLN A 76 0.93 -14.31 -1.14
CA GLN A 76 1.66 -15.55 -0.77
C GLN A 76 1.30 -16.93 -1.37
N ARG A 77 2.33 -17.76 -1.56
CA ARG A 77 2.24 -19.22 -1.81
C ARG A 77 1.43 -19.86 -0.69
N MET A 78 0.23 -20.36 -0.96
CA MET A 78 -0.30 -21.51 -0.23
C MET A 78 -0.47 -22.64 -1.24
N PRO A 79 0.14 -23.81 -1.01
CA PRO A 79 -0.16 -24.98 -1.81
C PRO A 79 -1.62 -25.38 -1.55
N GLU A 80 -2.36 -25.58 -2.63
CA GLU A 80 -3.41 -26.60 -2.76
C GLU A 80 -4.79 -26.41 -2.10
N ARG A 81 -5.04 -25.50 -1.14
CA ARG A 81 -6.33 -25.53 -0.41
C ARG A 81 -7.40 -24.46 -0.72
N THR A 82 -7.13 -23.41 -1.50
CA THR A 82 -8.13 -22.32 -1.67
C THR A 82 -8.47 -21.93 -3.11
N GLY A 83 -8.09 -22.71 -4.12
CA GLY A 83 -8.44 -22.41 -5.53
C GLY A 83 -7.95 -21.02 -6.02
N GLY A 84 -7.03 -20.39 -5.29
CA GLY A 84 -6.54 -19.05 -5.60
C GLY A 84 -5.52 -19.10 -6.73
N VAL A 85 -5.82 -18.44 -7.85
CA VAL A 85 -4.88 -18.31 -8.96
C VAL A 85 -3.69 -17.47 -8.52
N TYR A 86 -2.54 -18.12 -8.33
CA TYR A 86 -1.29 -17.45 -8.04
C TYR A 86 -0.79 -16.76 -9.30
N LEU A 87 -0.76 -15.42 -9.29
CA LEU A 87 -0.18 -14.68 -10.41
C LEU A 87 1.32 -14.47 -10.20
N THR A 88 2.10 -14.92 -11.18
CA THR A 88 3.50 -14.55 -11.35
C THR A 88 3.60 -13.12 -11.89
N PRO A 89 4.76 -12.46 -11.79
CA PRO A 89 4.96 -11.17 -12.45
C PRO A 89 4.70 -11.19 -13.96
N LYS A 90 4.96 -12.32 -14.64
CA LYS A 90 4.68 -12.48 -16.08
C LYS A 90 3.17 -12.52 -16.33
N ASP A 91 2.41 -13.24 -15.51
CA ASP A 91 0.95 -13.32 -15.64
C ASP A 91 0.30 -11.96 -15.45
N ILE A 92 0.76 -11.20 -14.44
CA ILE A 92 0.31 -9.83 -14.20
C ILE A 92 0.63 -8.95 -15.42
N ALA A 93 1.85 -9.02 -15.97
CA ALA A 93 2.24 -8.24 -17.13
C ALA A 93 1.40 -8.59 -18.37
N ASN A 94 1.17 -9.88 -18.63
CA ASN A 94 0.37 -10.34 -19.76
C ASN A 94 -1.10 -9.94 -19.62
N PHE A 95 -1.67 -10.09 -18.42
CA PHE A 95 -3.02 -9.61 -18.11
C PHE A 95 -3.14 -8.11 -18.39
N LEU A 96 -2.18 -7.32 -17.91
CA LEU A 96 -2.16 -5.88 -18.10
C LEU A 96 -2.07 -5.52 -19.59
N ARG A 97 -1.18 -6.16 -20.37
CA ARG A 97 -1.08 -5.96 -21.83
C ARG A 97 -2.40 -6.25 -22.55
N LYS A 98 -3.06 -7.35 -22.20
CA LYS A 98 -4.33 -7.76 -22.81
C LYS A 98 -5.45 -6.80 -22.47
N LYS A 99 -5.55 -6.37 -21.21
CA LYS A 99 -6.67 -5.56 -20.73
C LYS A 99 -6.51 -4.06 -21.00
N TYR A 100 -5.27 -3.55 -21.01
CA TYR A 100 -4.97 -2.12 -21.14
C TYR A 100 -3.89 -1.85 -22.20
N PRO A 101 -4.07 -2.31 -23.45
CA PRO A 101 -3.03 -2.25 -24.48
C PRO A 101 -2.59 -0.81 -24.80
N HIS A 102 -3.54 0.12 -24.90
CA HIS A 102 -3.25 1.52 -25.24
C HIS A 102 -2.51 2.25 -24.12
N GLN A 103 -2.91 2.01 -22.86
CA GLN A 103 -2.29 2.65 -21.69
C GLN A 103 -0.84 2.18 -21.51
N ILE A 104 -0.54 0.93 -21.86
CA ILE A 104 0.79 0.32 -21.66
C ILE A 104 1.73 0.59 -22.84
N LYS A 105 1.22 1.00 -24.01
CA LYS A 105 2.04 1.33 -25.18
C LYS A 105 3.07 2.42 -24.89
N ASN A 106 2.74 3.43 -24.09
CA ASN A 106 3.67 4.47 -23.66
C ASN A 106 4.25 4.15 -22.27
N THR A 107 5.41 3.50 -22.23
CA THR A 107 6.07 3.10 -20.97
C THR A 107 6.93 4.21 -20.34
N ASN A 108 7.08 5.34 -21.02
CA ASN A 108 7.83 6.50 -20.54
C ASN A 108 7.04 7.40 -19.58
N GLN A 109 5.72 7.19 -19.48
CA GLN A 109 4.88 7.91 -18.52
C GLN A 109 5.12 7.46 -17.08
N LYS A 110 4.79 8.34 -16.13
CA LYS A 110 4.93 8.05 -14.70
C LYS A 110 3.80 7.12 -14.24
N LEU A 111 4.18 5.99 -13.66
CA LEU A 111 3.27 5.01 -13.09
C LEU A 111 3.41 4.97 -11.57
N PHE A 112 2.27 4.99 -10.87
CA PHE A 112 2.19 4.79 -9.43
C PHE A 112 1.58 3.42 -9.12
N ILE A 113 2.22 2.61 -8.28
CA ILE A 113 1.64 1.36 -7.77
C ILE A 113 0.99 1.66 -6.42
N LEU A 114 -0.29 1.36 -6.33
CA LEU A 114 -1.15 1.60 -5.18
C LEU A 114 -1.51 0.28 -4.50
N GLU A 115 -1.21 0.18 -3.21
CA GLU A 115 -1.72 -0.85 -2.30
C GLU A 115 -2.51 -0.20 -1.17
N GLU A 116 -3.48 -0.92 -0.60
CA GLU A 116 -4.12 -0.47 0.65
C GLU A 116 -3.17 -0.64 1.83
N SER A 117 -2.68 -1.87 2.01
CA SER A 117 -1.81 -2.26 3.11
C SER A 117 -0.58 -3.00 2.61
N ILE A 118 0.61 -2.65 3.12
CA ILE A 118 1.83 -3.42 2.89
C ILE A 118 2.25 -4.10 4.18
N GLU A 119 1.94 -5.39 4.26
CA GLU A 119 2.37 -6.24 5.38
C GLU A 119 3.79 -6.78 5.16
N SER A 120 3.99 -7.59 4.11
CA SER A 120 5.25 -8.31 3.84
C SER A 120 6.05 -7.75 2.67
N GLY A 121 5.51 -6.79 1.92
CA GLY A 121 6.16 -6.27 0.70
C GLY A 121 6.14 -7.24 -0.49
N TYR A 122 5.61 -8.45 -0.34
CA TYR A 122 5.62 -9.47 -1.38
C TYR A 122 4.78 -9.09 -2.61
N ALA A 123 3.53 -8.67 -2.40
CA ALA A 123 2.65 -8.18 -3.46
C ALA A 123 3.28 -6.99 -4.20
N MET A 124 3.79 -6.01 -3.45
CA MET A 124 4.49 -4.84 -3.99
C MET A 124 5.71 -5.24 -4.84
N THR A 125 6.48 -6.24 -4.39
CA THR A 125 7.64 -6.75 -5.15
C THR A 125 7.21 -7.42 -6.45
N LYS A 126 6.14 -8.22 -6.43
CA LYS A 126 5.57 -8.82 -7.65
C LYS A 126 5.10 -7.77 -8.64
N LEU A 127 4.36 -6.76 -8.17
CA LEU A 127 3.86 -5.67 -9.01
C LEU A 127 5.01 -4.87 -9.63
N LYS A 128 6.04 -4.51 -8.84
CA LYS A 128 7.23 -3.85 -9.35
C LYS A 128 7.93 -4.67 -10.44
N LYS A 129 8.06 -5.98 -10.25
CA LYS A 129 8.64 -6.88 -11.27
C LYS A 129 7.77 -6.93 -12.53
N ALA A 130 6.45 -7.04 -12.40
CA ALA A 130 5.52 -7.05 -13.53
C ALA A 130 5.60 -5.75 -14.35
N VAL A 131 5.59 -4.60 -13.67
CA VAL A 131 5.72 -3.28 -14.29
C VAL A 131 7.09 -3.11 -14.99
N LYS A 132 8.16 -3.68 -14.42
CA LYS A 132 9.48 -3.72 -15.10
C LYS A 132 9.45 -4.56 -16.37
N LEU A 133 8.77 -5.71 -16.37
CA LEU A 133 8.58 -6.55 -17.57
C LEU A 133 7.76 -5.84 -18.66
N LEU A 134 6.89 -4.91 -18.27
CA LEU A 134 6.17 -4.04 -19.21
C LEU A 134 7.04 -2.92 -19.78
N GLY A 135 8.24 -2.68 -19.25
CA GLY A 135 9.18 -1.66 -19.74
C GLY A 135 9.06 -0.29 -19.08
N PHE A 136 8.21 -0.12 -18.05
CA PHE A 136 8.08 1.15 -17.34
C PHE A 136 9.36 1.48 -16.56
N LYS A 137 9.93 2.66 -16.83
CA LYS A 137 11.16 3.15 -16.16
C LYS A 137 10.84 4.07 -14.97
N LYS A 138 9.75 4.85 -15.05
CA LYS A 138 9.38 5.88 -14.05
C LYS A 138 8.30 5.37 -13.10
N VAL A 139 8.68 4.48 -12.19
CA VAL A 139 7.76 3.82 -11.25
C VAL A 139 7.93 4.37 -9.84
N LYS A 140 6.82 4.71 -9.20
CA LYS A 140 6.76 5.03 -7.76
C LYS A 140 5.69 4.16 -7.11
N THR A 141 5.79 3.98 -5.80
CA THR A 141 4.92 3.06 -5.06
C THR A 141 4.44 3.68 -3.77
N GLY A 142 3.23 3.34 -3.34
CA GLY A 142 2.73 3.76 -2.05
C GLY A 142 1.61 2.89 -1.51
N ALA A 143 1.36 3.07 -0.22
CA ALA A 143 0.23 2.44 0.45
C ALA A 143 -0.38 3.36 1.51
N LEU A 144 -1.66 3.15 1.79
CA LEU A 144 -2.33 3.86 2.88
C LEU A 144 -1.76 3.40 4.22
N THR A 145 -1.49 2.11 4.37
CA THR A 145 -0.99 1.54 5.62
C THR A 145 0.22 0.64 5.39
N VAL A 146 1.20 0.70 6.29
CA VAL A 146 2.44 -0.07 6.19
C VAL A 146 2.82 -0.67 7.54
N ASN A 147 3.23 -1.94 7.59
CA ASN A 147 3.62 -2.62 8.83
C ASN A 147 5.13 -2.52 9.14
N PRO A 148 5.62 -1.54 9.92
CA PRO A 148 7.05 -1.22 10.02
C PRO A 148 7.95 -2.36 10.54
N ASP A 149 7.38 -3.40 11.16
CA ASP A 149 8.13 -4.51 11.75
C ASP A 149 8.71 -5.50 10.70
N LYS A 150 8.30 -5.44 9.42
CA LYS A 150 8.83 -6.33 8.36
C LYS A 150 9.88 -5.63 7.49
N LYS A 151 11.17 -5.95 7.66
CA LYS A 151 12.38 -5.36 7.01
C LYS A 151 12.38 -5.05 5.48
N LEU A 152 11.33 -5.33 4.71
CA LEU A 152 11.24 -5.12 3.25
C LEU A 152 10.84 -3.68 2.81
N PHE A 153 10.86 -2.68 3.72
CA PHE A 153 10.38 -1.32 3.43
C PHE A 153 11.24 -0.46 2.51
N LEU A 154 12.36 -0.97 2.03
CA LEU A 154 13.46 -0.10 1.58
C LEU A 154 13.15 0.78 0.36
N ARG A 155 12.00 0.68 -0.33
CA ARG A 155 11.67 1.56 -1.48
C ARG A 155 10.17 1.85 -1.64
N ILE A 156 9.46 2.27 -0.59
CA ILE A 156 8.12 2.86 -0.73
C ILE A 156 8.25 4.38 -0.84
N ASN A 157 7.55 5.01 -1.79
CA ASN A 157 7.65 6.45 -2.05
C ASN A 157 6.58 7.26 -1.31
N PHE A 158 5.44 6.65 -0.99
CA PHE A 158 4.38 7.26 -0.20
C PHE A 158 3.89 6.27 0.85
N VAL A 159 3.87 6.70 2.11
CA VAL A 159 3.29 5.94 3.23
C VAL A 159 2.30 6.87 3.90
N GLY A 160 1.03 6.49 3.93
CA GLY A 160 0.01 7.23 4.67
C GLY A 160 0.22 7.11 6.17
N ALA A 161 0.10 5.89 6.67
CA ALA A 161 0.31 5.55 8.07
C ALA A 161 1.15 4.30 8.27
N TYR A 162 1.84 4.26 9.40
CA TYR A 162 2.41 3.03 9.93
C TYR A 162 1.40 2.41 10.89
N TYR A 163 1.08 1.13 10.69
CA TYR A 163 0.35 0.35 11.68
C TYR A 163 1.27 -0.74 12.18
N ARG A 164 1.35 -0.91 13.49
CA ARG A 164 1.97 -2.12 14.01
C ARG A 164 0.94 -3.23 13.90
N THR A 165 1.30 -4.42 13.41
CA THR A 165 0.51 -5.63 13.70
C THR A 165 0.56 -5.93 15.19
N LEU A 166 -0.08 -5.10 16.00
CA LEU A 166 -0.58 -5.53 17.30
C LEU A 166 -1.88 -6.31 17.11
N THR A 167 -2.53 -6.23 15.94
CA THR A 167 -3.83 -6.84 15.65
C THR A 167 -3.87 -8.36 15.49
N CYS A 168 -2.74 -9.07 15.31
CA CYS A 168 -2.73 -10.54 15.45
C CYS A 168 -2.28 -11.02 16.84
N LEU A 169 -1.78 -10.13 17.70
CA LEU A 169 -1.31 -10.43 19.06
C LEU A 169 -2.25 -9.89 20.15
N TRP A 170 -3.06 -8.88 19.85
CA TRP A 170 -3.99 -8.30 20.81
C TRP A 170 -5.36 -8.99 20.77
N GLY A 171 -5.79 -9.49 19.61
CA GLY A 171 -7.02 -10.30 19.49
C GLY A 171 -6.83 -11.79 19.81
N ARG A 172 -5.58 -12.30 19.87
CA ARG A 172 -5.28 -13.72 20.21
C ARG A 172 -4.24 -13.94 21.31
N ARG A 173 -3.57 -12.90 21.83
CA ARG A 173 -2.60 -13.04 22.94
C ARG A 173 -2.71 -11.96 24.02
N ARG A 174 -3.90 -11.40 24.25
CA ARG A 174 -4.14 -10.83 25.59
C ARG A 174 -4.13 -11.94 26.64
N ASP A 175 -4.48 -13.16 26.24
CA ASP A 175 -4.51 -14.33 27.13
C ASP A 175 -3.23 -15.18 27.10
N ALA A 176 -2.22 -14.84 26.29
CA ALA A 176 -1.04 -15.69 26.06
C ALA A 176 0.32 -14.97 26.07
N LEU A 177 0.41 -13.73 26.53
CA LEU A 177 1.69 -13.04 26.74
C LEU A 177 1.98 -12.94 28.23
N SER A 178 3.01 -13.67 28.69
CA SER A 178 3.48 -13.54 30.07
C SER A 178 3.87 -12.10 30.39
N GLU A 179 3.59 -11.69 31.62
CA GLU A 179 3.76 -10.33 32.12
C GLU A 179 5.16 -9.75 31.87
N ARG A 180 6.20 -10.61 31.88
CA ARG A 180 7.57 -10.27 31.48
C ARG A 180 7.68 -9.71 30.06
N LYS A 181 6.98 -10.28 29.07
CA LYS A 181 7.02 -9.79 27.67
C LYS A 181 6.27 -8.47 27.52
N LEU A 182 5.18 -8.28 28.26
CA LEU A 182 4.46 -7.00 28.32
C LEU A 182 5.33 -5.89 28.93
N ASN A 183 6.05 -6.19 30.02
CA ASN A 183 6.96 -5.23 30.64
C ASN A 183 8.14 -4.86 29.73
N LYS A 184 8.73 -5.83 29.02
CA LYS A 184 9.80 -5.56 28.04
C LYS A 184 9.34 -4.65 26.89
N LEU A 185 8.09 -4.81 26.45
CA LEU A 185 7.47 -3.93 25.44
C LEU A 185 7.18 -2.52 25.98
N ARG A 186 6.76 -2.40 27.24
CA ARG A 186 6.59 -1.10 27.92
C ARG A 186 7.92 -0.37 28.05
N GLU A 187 8.97 -1.05 28.48
CA GLU A 187 10.33 -0.49 28.57
C GLU A 187 10.85 -0.01 27.21
N THR A 188 10.68 -0.83 26.17
CA THR A 188 11.09 -0.50 24.80
C THR A 188 10.33 0.74 24.29
N ARG A 189 9.02 0.84 24.57
CA ARG A 189 8.20 2.01 24.25
C ARG A 189 8.68 3.28 24.97
N THR A 190 9.07 3.17 26.24
CA THR A 190 9.61 4.28 27.04
C THR A 190 10.97 4.73 26.51
N ARG A 191 11.86 3.80 26.12
CA ARG A 191 13.16 4.12 25.52
C ARG A 191 13.02 4.86 24.19
N ILE A 192 12.15 4.39 23.30
CA ILE A 192 11.90 5.04 22.00
C ILE A 192 11.31 6.44 22.22
N ARG A 193 10.37 6.62 23.16
CA ARG A 193 9.81 7.93 23.50
C ARG A 193 10.86 8.91 24.02
N LYS A 194 11.83 8.44 24.81
CA LYS A 194 12.95 9.26 25.28
C LYS A 194 13.92 9.61 24.15
N ALA A 195 14.19 8.67 23.24
CA ALA A 195 15.06 8.90 22.08
C ALA A 195 14.48 9.90 21.07
N VAL A 196 13.16 9.92 20.88
CA VAL A 196 12.47 10.85 19.96
C VAL A 196 12.27 12.25 20.57
N LYS A 197 12.47 12.41 21.89
CA LYS A 197 12.32 13.68 22.61
C LYS A 197 13.63 14.43 22.88
N LYS A 198 14.79 13.87 22.51
CA LYS A 198 16.04 14.65 22.56
C LYS A 198 16.17 15.45 21.26
N PRO A 199 16.37 16.78 21.33
CA PRO A 199 16.63 17.62 20.16
C PRO A 199 17.88 17.18 19.41
#